data_AF-A0A316VPP5-F1
#
_entry.id   AF-A0A316VPP5-F1
#
_cell.length_a   1.000
_cell.length_b   1.000
_cell.length_c   1.000
_cell.angle_alpha   90.00
_cell.angle_beta   90.00
_cell.angle_gamma   90.00
#
_symmetry.space_group_name_H-M   'P 1'
#
loop_
_entity.id
_entity.type
_entity.pdbx_description
1 polymer ?
#
loop_
_entity_poly.entity_id
_entity_poly.type
_entity_poly.pdbx_seq_one_letter_code
_entity_poly.pdbx_strand_id
1 'polypeptide(L)'
;SIDLISQLESDLALMLQIMTSSLHFLTHRSAHVQINNVIPLFQPTNLAQSHAANHLIDAETMSENIDELTDDLVLKAKEMESLLQRLPKQTNEDQVKRELEQIDEEMSVANQEYRDALRDA
;
A
#
# COMPACT_ATOMS: atom_id res chain seq x y z
N SER A 1 17.40 -7.48 4.14
CA SER A 1 16.64 -6.22 4.09
C SER A 1 15.79 -6.30 2.84
N ILE A 2 14.47 -6.10 2.94
CA ILE A 2 13.59 -6.03 1.76
C ILE A 2 14.03 -4.83 0.92
N ASP A 3 14.00 -5.00 -0.40
CA ASP A 3 14.27 -3.93 -1.35
C ASP A 3 13.14 -2.88 -1.30
N LEU A 4 13.50 -1.60 -1.36
CA LEU A 4 12.54 -0.48 -1.20
C LEU A 4 11.49 -0.44 -2.32
N ILE A 5 11.86 -0.87 -3.53
CA ILE A 5 10.92 -0.93 -4.66
C ILE A 5 9.93 -2.07 -4.41
N SER A 6 10.42 -3.24 -4.00
CA SER A 6 9.56 -4.37 -3.64
C SER A 6 8.59 -4.04 -2.50
N GLN A 7 9.03 -3.24 -1.51
CA GLN A 7 8.15 -2.74 -0.46
C GLN A 7 7.05 -1.81 -1.01
N LEU A 8 7.42 -0.85 -1.87
CA LEU A 8 6.46 0.07 -2.48
C LEU A 8 5.43 -0.66 -3.34
N GLU A 9 5.83 -1.69 -4.08
CA GLU A 9 4.92 -2.53 -4.87
C GLU A 9 3.90 -3.23 -3.99
N SER A 10 4.34 -3.80 -2.87
CA SER A 10 3.46 -4.46 -1.91
C SER A 10 2.47 -3.47 -1.27
N ASP A 11 2.93 -2.28 -0.89
CA ASP A 11 2.10 -1.25 -0.26
C ASP A 11 1.03 -0.71 -1.24
N LEU A 12 1.39 -0.55 -2.51
CA LEU A 12 0.45 -0.15 -3.57
C LEU A 12 -0.62 -1.23 -3.79
N ALA A 13 -0.23 -2.49 -3.86
CA ALA A 13 -1.15 -3.61 -4.03
C ALA A 13 -2.15 -3.70 -2.87
N LEU A 14 -1.67 -3.53 -1.64
CA LEU A 14 -2.51 -3.51 -0.44
C LEU A 14 -3.51 -2.36 -0.47
N MET A 15 -3.07 -1.15 -0.84
CA MET A 15 -3.96 0.01 -0.94
C MET A 15 -5.09 -0.23 -1.95
N LEU A 16 -4.78 -0.78 -3.13
CA LEU A 16 -5.80 -1.10 -4.13
C LEU A 16 -6.80 -2.16 -3.63
N GLN A 17 -6.32 -3.15 -2.89
CA GLN A 17 -7.16 -4.17 -2.27
C GLN A 17 -8.09 -3.56 -1.22
N ILE A 18 -7.59 -2.67 -0.37
CA ILE A 18 -8.40 -1.93 0.61
C ILE A 18 -9.48 -1.13 -0.12
N MET A 19 -9.11 -0.30 -1.11
CA MET A 19 -10.08 0.51 -1.88
C MET A 19 -11.18 -0.34 -2.52
N THR A 20 -10.81 -1.47 -3.14
CA THR A 20 -11.77 -2.38 -3.78
C THR A 20 -12.73 -2.98 -2.74
N SER A 21 -12.19 -3.38 -1.59
CA SER A 21 -12.97 -3.94 -0.49
C SER A 21 -13.90 -2.90 0.14
N SER A 22 -13.43 -1.66 0.30
CA SER A 22 -14.22 -0.53 0.79
C SER A 22 -15.37 -0.21 -0.17
N LEU A 23 -15.12 -0.11 -1.48
CA LEU A 23 -16.18 0.10 -2.47
C LEU A 23 -17.20 -1.03 -2.44
N HIS A 24 -16.75 -2.28 -2.35
CA HIS A 24 -17.64 -3.43 -2.22
C HIS A 24 -18.48 -3.34 -0.94
N PHE A 25 -17.87 -2.99 0.18
CA PHE A 25 -18.54 -2.79 1.46
C PHE A 25 -19.61 -1.70 1.36
N LEU A 26 -19.28 -0.51 0.89
CA LEU A 26 -20.23 0.61 0.75
C LEU A 26 -21.40 0.27 -0.17
N THR A 27 -21.14 -0.46 -1.26
CA THR A 27 -22.16 -0.80 -2.26
C THR A 27 -23.13 -1.87 -1.75
N HIS A 28 -22.64 -2.86 -0.99
CA HIS A 28 -23.45 -4.03 -0.59
C HIS A 28 -23.98 -3.95 0.85
N ARG A 29 -23.41 -3.09 1.71
CA ARG A 29 -23.78 -2.94 3.12
C ARG A 29 -24.56 -1.66 3.41
N SER A 30 -24.64 -0.71 2.47
CA SER A 30 -25.46 0.49 2.65
C SER A 30 -26.94 0.16 2.62
N ALA A 31 -27.64 0.49 3.71
CA ALA A 31 -29.09 0.43 3.72
C ALA A 31 -29.65 1.49 2.77
N HIS A 32 -30.56 1.09 1.86
CA HIS A 32 -31.26 2.05 1.01
C HIS A 32 -32.08 3.03 1.86
N VAL A 33 -31.77 4.32 1.76
CA VAL A 33 -32.50 5.38 2.48
C VAL A 33 -33.85 5.60 1.80
N GLN A 34 -34.94 5.41 2.55
CA GLN A 34 -36.29 5.69 2.05
C GLN A 34 -36.51 7.20 1.97
N ILE A 35 -36.45 7.74 0.76
CA ILE A 35 -36.64 9.15 0.45
C ILE A 35 -38.13 9.55 0.30
N ASN A 36 -39.04 8.59 0.17
CA ASN A 36 -40.49 8.84 0.10
C ASN A 36 -41.28 7.75 0.84
N ASN A 37 -42.09 8.15 1.82
CA ASN A 37 -42.90 7.23 2.64
C ASN A 37 -44.07 6.59 1.88
N VAL A 38 -44.45 7.13 0.72
CA VAL A 38 -45.56 6.64 -0.11
C VAL A 38 -45.10 5.55 -1.08
N ILE A 39 -43.81 5.53 -1.44
CA ILE A 39 -43.25 4.56 -2.39
C ILE A 39 -42.44 3.52 -1.60
N PRO A 40 -42.91 2.27 -1.49
CA PRO A 40 -42.14 1.22 -0.86
C PRO A 40 -40.87 0.93 -1.68
N LEU A 41 -39.73 0.83 -1.01
CA LEU A 41 -38.49 0.38 -1.63
C LEU A 41 -38.71 -1.05 -2.15
N PHE A 42 -38.46 -1.28 -3.45
CA PHE A 42 -38.58 -2.62 -4.04
C PHE A 42 -37.57 -3.55 -3.36
N GLN A 43 -38.06 -4.46 -2.53
CA GLN A 43 -37.24 -5.43 -1.83
C GLN A 43 -36.97 -6.62 -2.77
N PRO A 44 -35.72 -6.93 -3.13
CA PRO A 44 -35.44 -8.14 -3.90
C PRO A 44 -35.78 -9.39 -3.07
N THR A 45 -36.25 -10.41 -3.78
CA THR A 45 -36.94 -11.59 -3.29
C THR A 45 -36.12 -12.43 -2.31
N ASN A 46 -36.77 -12.80 -1.19
CA ASN A 46 -36.58 -13.81 -0.13
C ASN A 46 -35.33 -14.72 -0.02
N LEU A 47 -34.50 -14.94 -1.05
CA LEU A 47 -33.23 -15.68 -0.93
C LEU A 47 -32.03 -14.76 -0.63
N ALA A 48 -32.10 -13.50 -1.06
CA ALA A 48 -31.09 -12.49 -0.72
C ALA A 48 -31.30 -11.90 0.69
N GLN A 49 -32.53 -11.95 1.22
CA GLN A 49 -32.89 -11.30 2.49
C GLN A 49 -32.35 -12.00 3.75
N SER A 50 -32.21 -13.34 3.79
CA SER A 50 -31.73 -14.00 5.03
C SER A 50 -30.24 -13.76 5.29
N HIS A 51 -29.45 -13.55 4.23
CA HIS A 51 -28.03 -13.25 4.32
C HIS A 51 -27.74 -11.74 4.27
N ALA A 52 -28.49 -10.94 3.50
CA ALA A 52 -28.24 -9.50 3.41
C ALA A 52 -28.83 -8.69 4.59
N ALA A 53 -30.01 -9.05 5.11
CA ALA A 53 -30.65 -8.27 6.19
C ALA A 53 -29.89 -8.34 7.53
N ASN A 54 -29.15 -9.43 7.77
CA ASN A 54 -28.28 -9.59 8.95
C ASN A 54 -26.91 -8.89 8.81
N HIS A 55 -26.67 -8.22 7.68
CA HIS A 55 -25.38 -7.59 7.37
C HIS A 55 -25.50 -6.11 7.02
N LEU A 56 -26.71 -5.57 6.87
CA LEU A 56 -26.90 -4.13 6.73
C LEU A 56 -26.51 -3.44 8.04
N ILE A 57 -25.67 -2.43 7.92
CA ILE A 57 -25.28 -1.57 9.04
C ILE A 57 -26.07 -0.26 8.94
N ASP A 58 -26.34 0.34 10.09
CA ASP A 58 -27.01 1.64 10.15
C ASP A 58 -26.09 2.76 9.62
N ALA A 59 -26.69 3.93 9.39
CA ALA A 59 -25.99 5.06 8.77
C ALA A 59 -24.89 5.66 9.65
N GLU A 60 -25.02 5.58 10.98
CA GLU A 60 -24.02 6.08 11.92
C GLU A 60 -22.79 5.17 11.89
N THR A 61 -22.99 3.86 12.06
CA THR A 61 -21.94 2.85 11.92
C THR A 61 -21.29 2.91 10.53
N MET A 62 -22.06 3.14 9.46
CA MET A 62 -21.50 3.30 8.12
C MET A 62 -20.60 4.54 8.01
N SER A 63 -21.01 5.67 8.58
CA SER A 63 -20.22 6.90 8.59
C SER A 63 -18.90 6.71 9.33
N GLU A 64 -18.94 6.11 10.52
CA GLU A 64 -17.74 5.82 11.32
C GLU A 64 -16.76 4.92 10.58
N ASN A 65 -17.26 3.85 9.93
CA ASN A 65 -16.42 2.97 9.11
C ASN A 65 -15.82 3.70 7.91
N ILE A 66 -16.54 4.63 7.28
CA ILE A 66 -16.01 5.44 6.16
C ILE A 66 -14.88 6.33 6.64
N ASP A 67 -15.03 6.95 7.81
CA ASP A 67 -14.03 7.84 8.38
C ASP A 67 -12.75 7.06 8.71
N GLU A 68 -12.86 5.91 9.37
CA GLU A 68 -11.72 5.02 9.67
C GLU A 68 -11.01 4.56 8.39
N LEU A 69 -11.77 4.09 7.39
CA LEU A 69 -11.19 3.66 6.10
C LEU A 69 -10.49 4.81 5.38
N THR A 70 -11.01 6.03 5.50
CA THR A 70 -10.40 7.22 4.88
C THR A 70 -9.10 7.58 5.58
N ASP A 71 -9.08 7.56 6.91
CA ASP A 71 -7.89 7.83 7.71
C ASP A 71 -6.78 6.80 7.44
N ASP A 72 -7.13 5.52 7.36
CA ASP A 72 -6.20 4.45 7.01
C ASP A 72 -5.59 4.64 5.61
N LEU A 73 -6.42 4.99 4.62
CA LEU A 73 -5.96 5.27 3.26
C LEU A 73 -5.02 6.48 3.21
N VAL A 74 -5.34 7.55 3.94
CA VAL A 74 -4.50 8.75 4.03
C VAL A 74 -3.17 8.45 4.71
N LEU A 75 -3.18 7.65 5.78
CA LEU A 75 -1.96 7.24 6.47
C LEU A 75 -1.06 6.42 5.53
N LYS A 76 -1.62 5.43 4.84
CA LYS A 76 -0.87 4.61 3.87
C LYS A 76 -0.32 5.43 2.71
N ALA A 77 -1.08 6.41 2.20
CA ALA A 77 -0.60 7.33 1.18
C ALA A 77 0.65 8.13 1.63
N LYS A 78 0.66 8.62 2.88
CA LYS A 78 1.81 9.33 3.46
C LYS A 78 3.02 8.43 3.66
N GLU A 79 2.81 7.18 4.06
CA GLU A 79 3.89 6.20 4.19
C GLU A 79 4.55 5.91 2.83
N MET A 80 3.76 5.76 1.77
CA MET A 80 4.26 5.62 0.40
C MET A 80 4.99 6.88 -0.07
N GLU A 81 4.48 8.07 0.22
CA GLU A 81 5.18 9.33 -0.08
C GLU A 81 6.57 9.36 0.58
N SER A 82 6.66 8.96 1.84
CA SER A 82 7.94 8.83 2.55
C SER A 82 8.86 7.77 1.93
N LEU A 83 8.32 6.66 1.43
CA LEU A 83 9.10 5.65 0.71
C LEU A 83 9.63 6.20 -0.61
N LEU A 84 8.80 6.91 -1.38
CA LEU A 84 9.21 7.55 -2.64
C LEU A 84 10.35 8.55 -2.42
N GLN A 85 10.33 9.32 -1.34
CA GLN A 85 11.41 10.25 -1.00
C GLN A 85 12.74 9.54 -0.65
N ARG A 86 12.66 8.29 -0.20
CA ARG A 86 13.83 7.45 0.14
C ARG A 86 14.35 6.66 -1.05
N LEU A 87 13.63 6.61 -2.17
CA LEU A 87 14.12 5.93 -3.36
C LEU A 87 15.43 6.57 -3.81
N PRO A 88 16.43 5.77 -4.21
CA PRO A 88 17.64 6.30 -4.80
C PRO A 88 17.24 7.14 -6.01
N LYS A 89 17.77 8.36 -6.09
CA LYS A 89 17.55 9.22 -7.26
C LYS A 89 17.99 8.44 -8.50
N GLN A 90 17.24 8.59 -9.59
CA GLN A 90 17.64 8.01 -10.87
C GLN A 90 19.00 8.58 -11.27
N THR A 91 20.05 7.80 -11.00
CA THR A 91 21.40 8.10 -11.43
C THR A 91 21.55 7.63 -12.88
N ASN A 92 22.25 8.41 -13.69
CA ASN A 92 22.61 7.99 -15.05
C ASN A 92 23.38 6.65 -14.96
N GLU A 93 23.03 5.66 -15.77
CA GLU A 93 23.72 4.35 -15.80
C GLU A 93 25.23 4.51 -15.97
N ASP A 94 25.69 5.48 -16.77
CA ASP A 94 27.11 5.76 -16.97
C ASP A 94 27.81 6.30 -15.71
N GLN A 95 27.06 6.93 -14.82
CA GLN A 95 27.57 7.40 -13.53
C GLN A 95 27.63 6.24 -12.53
N VAL A 96 26.58 5.42 -12.45
CA VAL A 96 26.57 4.20 -11.60
C VAL A 96 27.72 3.27 -12.00
N LYS A 97 27.94 3.09 -13.31
CA LYS A 97 29.05 2.28 -13.82
C LYS A 97 30.40 2.80 -13.34
N ARG A 98 30.64 4.11 -13.43
CA ARG A 98 31.89 4.74 -12.96
C ARG A 98 32.08 4.60 -11.46
N GLU A 99 31.03 4.78 -10.67
CA GLU A 99 31.08 4.59 -9.22
C GLU A 99 31.41 3.13 -8.86
N LEU A 100 30.84 2.15 -9.59
CA LEU A 100 31.17 0.74 -9.41
C LEU A 100 32.62 0.41 -9.78
N GLU A 101 33.12 0.95 -10.89
CA GLU A 101 34.52 0.78 -11.31
C GLU A 101 35.50 1.33 -10.25
N GLN A 102 35.19 2.50 -9.68
CA GLN A 102 35.99 3.09 -8.62
C GLN A 102 35.99 2.22 -7.34
N ILE A 103 34.82 1.73 -6.92
CA ILE A 103 34.70 0.87 -5.73
C ILE A 103 35.49 -0.43 -5.92
N ASP A 104 35.50 -1.00 -7.13
CA ASP A 104 36.26 -2.22 -7.43
C ASP A 104 37.78 -1.99 -7.35
N GLU A 105 38.27 -0.85 -7.86
CA GLU A 105 39.67 -0.44 -7.72
C GLU A 105 40.06 -0.25 -6.25
N GLU A 106 39.24 0.49 -5.48
CA GLU A 106 39.47 0.71 -4.04
C GLU A 106 39.50 -0.63 -3.27
N MET A 107 38.59 -1.55 -3.58
CA MET A 107 38.55 -2.88 -2.98
C MET A 107 39.79 -3.72 -3.33
N SER A 108 40.27 -3.63 -4.57
CA SER A 108 41.48 -4.32 -5.02
C SER A 108 42.72 -3.84 -4.24
N VAL A 109 42.87 -2.52 -4.09
CA VAL A 109 43.97 -1.92 -3.33
C VAL A 109 43.89 -2.31 -1.86
N ALA A 110 42.73 -2.14 -1.22
CA ALA A 110 42.55 -2.49 0.19
C ALA A 110 42.83 -3.98 0.47
N ASN A 111 42.43 -4.87 -0.44
CA ASN A 111 42.73 -6.30 -0.34
C ASN A 111 44.23 -6.58 -0.50
N GLN A 112 44.92 -5.87 -1.39
CA GLN A 112 46.36 -6.01 -1.58
C GLN A 112 47.11 -5.57 -0.31
N GLU A 113 46.79 -4.39 0.21
CA GLU A 113 47.36 -3.87 1.47
C GLU A 113 47.12 -4.81 2.65
N TYR A 114 45.92 -5.38 2.75
CA TYR A 114 45.60 -6.36 3.78
C TYR A 114 46.45 -7.64 3.66
N ARG A 115 46.68 -8.13 2.44
CA ARG A 115 47.53 -9.31 2.19
C ARG A 115 48.99 -9.04 2.50
N ASP A 116 49.47 -7.84 2.22
CA ASP A 116 50.85 -7.46 2.49
C ASP A 116 51.06 -7.30 4.01
N ALA A 117 50.13 -6.66 4.72
CA ALA A 117 50.15 -6.58 6.19
C ALA A 117 50.13 -7.96 6.88
N LEU A 118 49.43 -8.94 6.30
CA LEU A 118 49.42 -10.33 6.78
C LEU A 118 50.73 -11.08 6.51
N ARG A 119 51.52 -10.68 5.52
CA ARG A 119 52.83 -11.29 5.21
C ARG A 119 53.94 -10.73 6.08
N ASP A 120 53.80 -9.49 6.52
CA ASP A 120 54.77 -8.78 7.36
C ASP A 120 54.57 -9.04 8.87
N ALA A 121 53.54 -9.79 9.26
CA ALA A 121 53.21 -10.20 10.64
C ALA A 121 53.65 -11.63 10.96
#